data_AF-A0A813TYK4-F1
#
_entry.id   AF-A0A813TYK4-F1
#
_cell.length_a   1.000
_cell.length_b   1.000
_cell.length_c   1.000
_cell.angle_alpha   90.00
_cell.angle_beta   90.00
_cell.angle_gamma   90.00
#
_symmetry.space_group_name_H-M   'P 1'
#
loop_
_entity.id
_entity.type
_entity.pdbx_description
1 polymer ?
#
loop_
_entity_poly.entity_id
_entity_poly.type
_entity_poly.pdbx_seq_one_letter_code
_entity_poly.pdbx_strand_id
1 'polypeptide(L)'
;MIFFKLAIIISLWTTVVFANCPISDNPKKITDCLRYLSSGLYGAAINDVKIICDVAVDVIRCAKEELGECVAAEIGRAALKEISSLAENCCPTTNHTKCPIRNGLFAGQRCFASDSFVTLADGKQKQIGELQSGDLVLAYNDQTKQVVSTPVITILHNQPTEFTIFKHLTTISDQQLSLTSNHLLLTDKNEYIMAKNIHAGTNIVIMNDKGVLVSETVVNVIDIVKQGYIAPLTQEGTIIVNNIAASCYATINNHRIAHVALAPMRWWYSWFGKEQHANEIIGLHWFPKMLYEITAFLMPSILYQ
;
A
#
# COMPACT_ATOMS: atom_id res chain seq x y z
N MET A 1 -12.07 -22.36 -19.61
CA MET A 1 -10.62 -22.50 -19.33
C MET A 1 -10.14 -21.70 -18.12
N ILE A 2 -10.60 -20.45 -17.91
CA ILE A 2 -10.21 -19.63 -16.74
C ILE A 2 -10.75 -20.19 -15.41
N PHE A 3 -12.03 -20.59 -15.36
CA PHE A 3 -12.64 -21.23 -14.18
C PHE A 3 -11.91 -22.51 -13.74
N PHE A 4 -11.39 -23.29 -14.70
CA PHE A 4 -10.65 -24.52 -14.42
C PHE A 4 -9.27 -24.23 -13.83
N LYS A 5 -8.58 -23.18 -14.32
CA LYS A 5 -7.31 -22.71 -13.75
C LYS A 5 -7.48 -22.10 -12.36
N LEU A 6 -8.55 -21.34 -12.12
CA LEU A 6 -8.87 -20.80 -10.79
C LEU A 6 -9.19 -21.91 -9.79
N ALA A 7 -9.99 -22.90 -10.19
CA ALA A 7 -10.30 -24.06 -9.36
C ALA A 7 -9.04 -24.89 -9.04
N ILE A 8 -8.12 -25.05 -10.00
CA ILE A 8 -6.84 -25.73 -9.78
C ILE A 8 -5.94 -24.94 -8.82
N ILE A 9 -5.84 -23.61 -8.97
CA ILE A 9 -5.07 -22.75 -8.06
C ILE A 9 -5.67 -22.79 -6.65
N ILE A 10 -6.99 -22.65 -6.50
CA ILE A 10 -7.68 -22.77 -5.21
C ILE A 10 -7.45 -24.17 -4.62
N SER A 11 -7.51 -25.23 -5.44
CA SER A 11 -7.26 -26.60 -4.96
C SER A 11 -5.80 -26.80 -4.51
N LEU A 12 -4.83 -26.24 -5.25
CA LEU A 12 -3.40 -26.27 -4.91
C LEU A 12 -3.13 -25.46 -3.65
N TRP A 13 -3.73 -24.28 -3.53
CA TRP A 13 -3.64 -23.40 -2.36
C TRP A 13 -4.21 -24.09 -1.12
N THR A 14 -5.38 -24.74 -1.25
CA THR A 14 -5.94 -25.56 -0.17
C THR A 14 -5.01 -26.70 0.20
N THR A 15 -4.46 -27.47 -0.76
CA THR A 15 -3.59 -28.60 -0.44
C THR A 15 -2.26 -28.20 0.22
N VAL A 16 -1.70 -27.03 -0.12
CA VAL A 16 -0.45 -26.53 0.47
C VAL A 16 -0.68 -26.00 1.88
N VAL A 17 -1.78 -25.27 2.11
CA VAL A 17 -2.17 -24.78 3.44
C VAL A 17 -2.52 -25.96 4.39
N PHE A 18 -3.26 -26.97 3.89
CA PHE A 18 -3.65 -28.15 4.67
C PHE A 18 -2.48 -29.11 4.98
N ALA A 19 -1.39 -29.08 4.21
CA ALA A 19 -0.22 -29.94 4.43
C ALA A 19 0.69 -29.47 5.58
N ASN A 20 0.72 -28.16 5.87
CA ASN A 20 1.66 -27.55 6.82
C ASN A 20 1.04 -27.11 8.15
N CYS A 21 -0.30 -27.06 8.24
CA CYS A 21 -1.01 -26.68 9.46
C CYS A 21 -2.01 -27.79 9.84
N PRO A 22 -1.85 -28.50 10.97
CA PRO A 22 -2.88 -29.42 11.45
C PRO A 22 -4.08 -28.60 11.94
N ILE A 23 -5.20 -28.70 11.23
CA ILE A 23 -6.45 -27.99 11.55
C ILE A 23 -7.30 -28.88 12.45
N SER A 24 -8.13 -28.25 13.29
CA SER A 24 -9.27 -28.89 13.95
C SER A 24 -10.02 -29.85 13.00
N ASP A 25 -10.25 -31.08 13.44
CA ASP A 25 -10.72 -32.25 12.68
C ASP A 25 -12.13 -32.14 12.05
N ASN A 26 -12.72 -30.95 11.91
CA ASN A 26 -14.08 -30.78 11.38
C ASN A 26 -14.10 -30.19 9.95
N PRO A 27 -14.14 -31.03 8.90
CA PRO A 27 -14.09 -30.60 7.50
C PRO A 27 -15.28 -29.73 7.07
N LYS A 28 -16.44 -29.80 7.75
CA LYS A 28 -17.59 -28.91 7.45
C LYS A 28 -17.30 -27.47 7.81
N LYS A 29 -16.71 -27.22 8.99
CA LYS A 29 -16.38 -25.87 9.46
C LYS A 29 -15.35 -25.19 8.57
N ILE A 30 -14.35 -25.95 8.13
CA ILE A 30 -13.35 -25.51 7.16
C ILE A 30 -13.99 -25.13 5.82
N THR A 31 -14.91 -25.95 5.32
CA THR A 31 -15.59 -25.70 4.04
C THR A 31 -16.48 -24.45 4.11
N ASP A 32 -17.18 -24.23 5.22
CA ASP A 32 -17.98 -23.04 5.44
C ASP A 32 -17.10 -21.79 5.55
N CYS A 33 -15.97 -21.88 6.26
CA CYS A 33 -14.95 -20.85 6.33
C CYS A 33 -14.38 -20.43 4.95
N LEU A 34 -14.05 -21.40 4.09
CA LEU A 34 -13.59 -21.14 2.72
C LEU A 34 -14.67 -20.49 1.85
N ARG A 35 -15.96 -20.80 2.11
CA ARG A 35 -17.08 -20.14 1.44
C ARG A 35 -17.16 -18.66 1.81
N TYR A 36 -16.97 -18.31 3.09
CA TYR A 36 -16.91 -16.91 3.51
C TYR A 36 -15.71 -16.20 2.89
N LEU A 37 -14.51 -16.78 2.94
CA LEU A 37 -13.31 -16.17 2.35
C LEU A 37 -13.48 -15.90 0.84
N SER A 38 -14.01 -16.87 0.08
CA SER A 38 -14.29 -16.68 -1.35
C SER A 38 -15.35 -15.61 -1.63
N SER A 39 -16.38 -15.51 -0.79
CA SER A 39 -17.40 -14.46 -0.89
C SER A 39 -16.86 -13.07 -0.56
N GLY A 40 -15.91 -12.99 0.38
CA GLY A 40 -15.25 -11.75 0.79
C GLY A 40 -14.27 -11.26 -0.28
N LEU A 41 -13.48 -12.18 -0.84
CA LEU A 41 -12.62 -11.92 -2.01
C LEU A 41 -13.45 -11.49 -3.22
N TYR A 42 -14.65 -12.06 -3.40
CA TYR A 42 -15.57 -11.65 -4.46
C TYR A 42 -16.08 -10.22 -4.23
N GLY A 43 -16.56 -9.89 -3.03
CA GLY A 43 -17.00 -8.53 -2.67
C GLY A 43 -15.87 -7.49 -2.81
N ALA A 44 -14.66 -7.87 -2.42
CA ALA A 44 -13.43 -7.10 -2.63
C ALA A 44 -13.15 -6.84 -4.12
N ALA A 45 -13.25 -7.87 -4.96
CA ALA A 45 -12.99 -7.76 -6.40
C ALA A 45 -13.98 -6.82 -7.12
N ILE A 46 -15.22 -6.71 -6.61
CA ILE A 46 -16.26 -5.83 -7.18
C ILE A 46 -16.46 -4.52 -6.39
N ASN A 47 -15.62 -4.25 -5.38
CA ASN A 47 -15.72 -3.07 -4.50
C ASN A 47 -17.11 -2.90 -3.82
N ASP A 48 -17.78 -3.98 -3.44
CA ASP A 48 -19.11 -3.93 -2.78
C ASP A 48 -18.97 -4.00 -1.26
N VAL A 49 -18.98 -2.84 -0.61
CA VAL A 49 -18.84 -2.68 0.85
C VAL A 49 -19.91 -3.46 1.62
N LYS A 50 -21.13 -3.62 1.09
CA LYS A 50 -22.18 -4.37 1.76
C LYS A 50 -21.84 -5.85 1.78
N ILE A 51 -21.44 -6.43 0.64
CA ILE A 51 -21.00 -7.83 0.56
C ILE A 51 -19.77 -8.06 1.43
N ILE A 52 -18.82 -7.11 1.43
CA ILE A 52 -17.66 -7.20 2.30
C ILE A 52 -18.07 -7.18 3.77
N CYS A 53 -19.04 -6.36 4.16
CA CYS A 53 -19.51 -6.31 5.55
C CYS A 53 -20.28 -7.54 5.98
N ASP A 54 -21.18 -8.02 5.13
CA ASP A 54 -21.94 -9.25 5.36
C ASP A 54 -20.99 -10.45 5.54
N VAL A 55 -19.83 -10.42 4.87
CA VAL A 55 -18.86 -11.53 4.89
C VAL A 55 -17.74 -11.35 5.90
N ALA A 56 -17.29 -10.11 6.17
CA ALA A 56 -16.12 -9.85 7.03
C ALA A 56 -16.38 -10.29 8.48
N VAL A 57 -17.58 -10.06 9.00
CA VAL A 57 -17.95 -10.50 10.36
C VAL A 57 -17.86 -12.03 10.47
N ASP A 58 -18.34 -12.75 9.45
CA ASP A 58 -18.29 -14.20 9.41
C ASP A 58 -16.88 -14.74 9.15
N VAL A 59 -16.06 -14.08 8.32
CA VAL A 59 -14.65 -14.40 8.09
C VAL A 59 -13.84 -14.21 9.36
N ILE A 60 -14.00 -13.09 10.07
CA ILE A 60 -13.24 -12.80 11.31
C ILE A 60 -13.64 -13.78 12.41
N ARG A 61 -14.95 -14.03 12.59
CA ARG A 61 -15.46 -15.03 13.54
C ARG A 61 -14.89 -16.42 13.25
N CYS A 62 -15.00 -16.87 12.00
CA CYS A 62 -14.41 -18.13 11.55
C CYS A 62 -12.88 -18.17 11.76
N ALA A 63 -12.16 -17.12 11.40
CA ALA A 63 -10.71 -17.06 11.51
C ALA A 63 -10.23 -17.09 12.97
N LYS A 64 -11.02 -16.57 13.89
CA LYS A 64 -10.71 -16.51 15.32
C LYS A 64 -11.14 -17.78 16.08
N GLU A 65 -12.25 -18.38 15.70
CA GLU A 65 -12.88 -19.48 16.44
C GLU A 65 -12.60 -20.86 15.84
N GLU A 66 -12.37 -20.95 14.52
CA GLU A 66 -12.39 -22.22 13.78
C GLU A 66 -11.10 -22.52 13.00
N LEU A 67 -10.37 -21.48 12.55
CA LEU A 67 -9.08 -21.63 11.89
C LEU A 67 -7.97 -21.38 12.93
N GLY A 68 -7.18 -22.41 13.27
CA GLY A 68 -6.08 -22.26 14.23
C GLY A 68 -5.04 -21.19 13.81
N GLU A 69 -4.19 -20.76 14.74
CA GLU A 69 -3.20 -19.66 14.54
C GLU A 69 -2.32 -19.82 13.29
N CYS A 70 -2.00 -21.06 12.90
CA CYS A 70 -1.21 -21.40 11.73
C CYS A 70 -1.93 -21.02 10.42
N VAL A 71 -3.23 -21.32 10.30
CA VAL A 71 -4.02 -20.99 9.11
C VAL A 71 -4.32 -19.50 9.04
N ALA A 72 -4.57 -18.85 10.18
CA ALA A 72 -4.68 -17.39 10.24
C ALA A 72 -3.35 -16.68 9.87
N ALA A 73 -2.20 -17.32 10.11
CA ALA A 73 -0.91 -16.82 9.65
C ALA A 73 -0.76 -16.93 8.12
N GLU A 74 -1.21 -18.04 7.52
CA GLU A 74 -1.08 -18.33 6.08
C GLU A 74 -2.10 -17.56 5.21
N ILE A 75 -3.32 -17.33 5.71
CA ILE A 75 -4.29 -16.42 5.08
C ILE A 75 -3.77 -14.96 5.05
N GLY A 76 -2.65 -14.72 5.73
CA GLY A 76 -2.01 -13.43 5.84
C GLY A 76 -2.68 -12.65 6.94
N ARG A 77 -2.04 -12.61 8.12
CA ARG A 77 -2.47 -11.74 9.23
C ARG A 77 -2.72 -10.30 8.76
N ALA A 78 -2.01 -9.85 7.73
CA ALA A 78 -2.21 -8.56 7.10
C ALA A 78 -3.58 -8.42 6.40
N ALA A 79 -4.02 -9.43 5.63
CA ALA A 79 -5.31 -9.41 4.94
C ALA A 79 -6.48 -9.50 5.92
N LEU A 80 -6.39 -10.36 6.95
CA LEU A 80 -7.40 -10.45 8.01
C LEU A 80 -7.49 -9.16 8.83
N LYS A 81 -6.36 -8.50 9.12
CA LYS A 81 -6.36 -7.19 9.82
C LYS A 81 -7.02 -6.09 8.99
N GLU A 82 -6.78 -6.04 7.69
CA GLU A 82 -7.44 -5.07 6.80
C GLU A 82 -8.95 -5.29 6.73
N ILE A 83 -9.37 -6.56 6.60
CA ILE A 83 -10.79 -6.95 6.64
C ILE A 83 -11.41 -6.60 8.01
N SER A 84 -10.69 -6.81 9.13
CA SER A 84 -11.15 -6.43 10.47
C SER A 84 -11.30 -4.93 10.63
N SER A 85 -10.30 -4.16 10.22
CA SER A 85 -10.33 -2.69 10.29
C SER A 85 -11.48 -2.13 9.46
N LEU A 86 -11.71 -2.67 8.26
CA LEU A 86 -12.87 -2.29 7.47
C LEU A 86 -14.18 -2.69 8.14
N ALA A 87 -14.26 -3.90 8.70
CA ALA A 87 -15.45 -4.39 9.36
C ALA A 87 -15.86 -3.48 10.51
N GLU A 88 -14.90 -3.12 11.36
CA GLU A 88 -15.06 -2.24 12.51
C GLU A 88 -15.52 -0.83 12.09
N ASN A 89 -14.96 -0.29 10.99
CA ASN A 89 -15.23 1.09 10.57
C ASN A 89 -16.46 1.25 9.66
N CYS A 90 -16.85 0.21 8.91
CA CYS A 90 -17.90 0.33 7.89
C CYS A 90 -19.13 -0.54 8.13
N CYS A 91 -19.05 -1.63 8.89
CA CYS A 91 -20.19 -2.52 9.12
C CYS A 91 -21.17 -2.08 10.21
N PRO A 92 -20.77 -1.29 11.23
CA PRO A 92 -21.74 -0.65 12.12
C PRO A 92 -22.63 0.39 11.43
N THR A 93 -22.30 0.81 10.21
CA THR A 93 -23.08 1.81 9.48
C THR A 93 -24.31 1.17 8.84
N THR A 94 -25.52 1.59 9.26
CA THR A 94 -26.80 1.12 8.66
C THR A 94 -27.00 1.56 7.22
N ASN A 95 -26.18 2.51 6.76
CA ASN A 95 -26.11 2.94 5.38
C ASN A 95 -24.65 2.91 4.93
N HIS A 96 -24.25 1.85 4.23
CA HIS A 96 -22.88 1.65 3.76
C HIS A 96 -22.38 2.75 2.82
N THR A 97 -23.25 3.60 2.26
CA THR A 97 -22.82 4.82 1.56
C THR A 97 -22.18 5.85 2.50
N LYS A 98 -22.37 5.74 3.82
CA LYS A 98 -21.71 6.57 4.85
C LYS A 98 -20.42 5.94 5.38
N CYS A 99 -20.01 4.77 4.89
CA CYS A 99 -18.68 4.22 5.16
C CYS A 99 -17.65 5.28 4.71
N PRO A 100 -16.76 5.72 5.61
CA PRO A 100 -15.79 6.77 5.29
C PRO A 100 -14.83 6.32 4.18
N ILE A 101 -14.60 5.01 4.07
CA ILE A 101 -13.74 4.39 3.06
C ILE A 101 -14.56 4.23 1.76
N ARG A 102 -14.50 5.25 0.89
CA ARG A 102 -15.13 5.21 -0.44
C ARG A 102 -14.06 4.91 -1.49
N ASN A 103 -14.20 3.76 -2.18
CA ASN A 103 -13.35 3.26 -3.25
C ASN A 103 -11.94 2.78 -2.86
N GLY A 104 -11.50 1.70 -3.52
CA GLY A 104 -10.10 1.25 -3.48
C GLY A 104 -9.79 0.18 -2.45
N LEU A 105 -10.76 -0.65 -2.08
CA LEU A 105 -10.64 -1.64 -1.02
C LEU A 105 -9.44 -2.58 -1.16
N PHE A 106 -8.93 -2.78 -2.39
CA PHE A 106 -7.70 -3.54 -2.65
C PHE A 106 -6.92 -3.02 -3.87
N ALA A 107 -7.21 -1.82 -4.36
CA ALA A 107 -6.80 -1.39 -5.69
C ALA A 107 -5.38 -0.80 -5.72
N GLY A 108 -4.35 -1.56 -5.32
CA GLY A 108 -2.95 -1.31 -5.71
C GLY A 108 -2.36 0.07 -5.38
N GLN A 109 -3.05 0.91 -4.60
CA GLN A 109 -2.63 2.29 -4.38
C GLN A 109 -1.43 2.30 -3.43
N ARG A 110 -0.41 3.10 -3.78
CA ARG A 110 0.76 3.35 -2.93
C ARG A 110 0.85 4.84 -2.68
N CYS A 111 0.25 5.24 -1.56
CA CYS A 111 0.14 6.63 -1.15
C CYS A 111 0.65 6.78 0.29
N PHE A 112 1.05 8.00 0.64
CA PHE A 112 1.30 8.42 2.01
C PHE A 112 0.04 9.11 2.57
N ALA A 113 -0.11 9.11 3.89
CA ALA A 113 -1.10 9.98 4.52
C ALA A 113 -0.72 11.45 4.30
N SER A 114 -1.69 12.28 3.91
CA SER A 114 -1.43 13.66 3.47
C SER A 114 -0.86 14.57 4.55
N ASP A 115 -1.05 14.21 5.82
CA ASP A 115 -0.52 14.92 6.99
C ASP A 115 0.88 14.45 7.41
N SER A 116 1.51 13.55 6.65
CA SER A 116 2.94 13.23 6.82
C SER A 116 3.80 14.43 6.38
N PHE A 117 5.06 14.46 6.79
CA PHE A 117 5.98 15.54 6.50
C PHE A 117 7.12 15.06 5.60
N VAL A 118 7.56 15.92 4.71
CA VAL A 118 8.77 15.72 3.90
C VAL A 118 9.83 16.73 4.30
N THR A 119 11.08 16.27 4.28
CA THR A 119 12.22 17.15 4.49
C THR A 119 12.58 17.79 3.15
N LEU A 120 12.45 19.12 3.07
CA LEU A 120 12.89 19.92 1.93
C LEU A 120 14.42 20.00 1.88
N ALA A 121 14.97 20.38 0.72
CA ALA A 121 16.41 20.52 0.52
C ALA A 121 17.05 21.61 1.41
N ASP A 122 16.26 22.60 1.86
CA ASP A 122 16.68 23.64 2.81
C ASP A 122 16.57 23.19 4.28
N GLY A 123 16.20 21.93 4.54
CA GLY A 123 16.03 21.34 5.86
C GLY A 123 14.69 21.60 6.51
N LYS A 124 13.80 22.42 5.92
CA LYS A 124 12.46 22.64 6.46
C LYS A 124 11.59 21.40 6.28
N GLN A 125 10.63 21.24 7.18
CA GLN A 125 9.55 20.26 7.03
C GLN A 125 8.37 20.91 6.30
N LYS A 126 7.78 20.19 5.35
CA LYS A 126 6.54 20.58 4.67
C LYS A 126 5.56 19.42 4.73
N GLN A 127 4.27 19.70 4.91
CA GLN A 127 3.28 18.64 4.82
C GLN A 127 3.26 18.08 3.40
N ILE A 128 3.25 16.75 3.29
CA ILE A 128 3.35 16.06 2.02
C ILE A 128 2.12 16.35 1.15
N GLY A 129 0.94 16.55 1.76
CA GLY A 129 -0.28 16.96 1.06
C GLY A 129 -0.20 18.34 0.42
N GLU A 130 0.74 19.19 0.84
CA GLU A 130 0.97 20.53 0.28
C GLU A 130 2.10 20.56 -0.75
N LEU A 131 2.70 19.41 -1.07
CA LEU A 131 3.79 19.33 -2.05
C LEU A 131 3.33 19.79 -3.43
N GLN A 132 4.20 20.58 -4.06
CA GLN A 132 4.00 21.10 -5.40
C GLN A 132 5.09 20.59 -6.34
N SER A 133 4.76 20.53 -7.63
CA SER A 133 5.76 20.24 -8.66
C SER A 133 6.84 21.33 -8.64
N GLY A 134 8.09 20.92 -8.67
CA GLY A 134 9.26 21.80 -8.54
C GLY A 134 9.81 21.93 -7.12
N ASP A 135 9.07 21.52 -6.07
CA ASP A 135 9.60 21.50 -4.71
C ASP A 135 10.87 20.62 -4.66
N LEU A 136 11.94 21.13 -4.05
CA LEU A 136 13.17 20.37 -3.84
C LEU A 136 13.11 19.65 -2.50
N VAL A 137 13.11 18.32 -2.55
CA VAL A 137 12.99 17.43 -1.39
C VAL A 137 14.24 16.57 -1.22
N LEU A 138 14.42 16.00 -0.04
CA LEU A 138 15.43 14.98 0.22
C LEU A 138 14.92 13.59 -0.20
N ALA A 139 15.82 12.82 -0.79
CA ALA A 139 15.56 11.48 -1.30
C ALA A 139 16.76 10.56 -1.08
N TYR A 140 16.54 9.26 -1.21
CA TYR A 140 17.59 8.25 -1.17
C TYR A 140 18.05 7.90 -2.57
N ASN A 141 19.33 8.06 -2.87
CA ASN A 141 19.87 7.65 -4.15
C ASN A 141 20.30 6.17 -4.13
N ASP A 142 19.67 5.39 -4.99
CA ASP A 142 19.85 3.94 -5.06
C ASP A 142 21.26 3.52 -5.51
N GLN A 143 21.97 4.39 -6.23
CA GLN A 143 23.30 4.11 -6.77
C GLN A 143 24.40 4.49 -5.77
N THR A 144 24.32 5.71 -5.22
CA THR A 144 25.34 6.25 -4.30
C THR A 144 25.10 5.84 -2.85
N LYS A 145 23.89 5.36 -2.52
CA LYS A 145 23.47 5.01 -1.15
C LYS A 145 23.49 6.20 -0.20
N GLN A 146 23.30 7.41 -0.74
CA GLN A 146 23.35 8.67 -0.01
C GLN A 146 22.05 9.45 -0.12
N VAL A 147 21.87 10.40 0.79
CA VAL A 147 20.81 11.40 0.69
C VAL A 147 21.15 12.38 -0.43
N VAL A 148 20.20 12.64 -1.30
CA VAL A 148 20.32 13.61 -2.40
C VAL A 148 19.13 14.57 -2.40
N SER A 149 19.35 15.78 -2.91
CA SER A 149 18.26 16.68 -3.23
C SER A 149 17.72 16.36 -4.63
N THR A 150 16.40 16.26 -4.75
CA THR A 150 15.71 15.99 -6.01
C THR A 150 14.45 16.85 -6.12
N PRO A 151 14.08 17.33 -7.33
CA PRO A 151 12.79 17.97 -7.51
C PRO A 151 11.66 16.94 -7.47
N VAL A 152 10.51 17.36 -6.95
CA VAL A 152 9.21 16.75 -7.20
C VAL A 152 8.82 17.08 -8.64
N ILE A 153 8.58 16.06 -9.45
CA ILE A 153 8.23 16.20 -10.86
C ILE A 153 6.73 16.45 -11.03
N THR A 154 5.93 15.64 -10.34
CA THR A 154 4.46 15.67 -10.41
C THR A 154 3.86 14.88 -9.25
N ILE A 155 2.55 14.98 -9.08
CA ILE A 155 1.77 14.18 -8.14
C ILE A 155 1.02 13.11 -8.92
N LEU A 156 1.30 11.83 -8.64
CA LEU A 156 0.69 10.69 -9.33
C LEU A 156 -0.73 10.41 -8.87
N HIS A 157 -1.02 10.68 -7.59
CA HIS A 157 -2.34 10.54 -7.00
C HIS A 157 -2.49 11.57 -5.88
N ASN A 158 -3.60 12.31 -5.85
CA ASN A 158 -3.95 13.20 -4.75
C ASN A 158 -5.43 13.09 -4.42
N GLN A 159 -5.78 12.73 -3.20
CA GLN A 159 -7.17 12.66 -2.72
C GLN A 159 -7.23 13.22 -1.30
N PRO A 160 -7.42 14.53 -1.13
CA PRO A 160 -7.32 15.18 0.19
C PRO A 160 -8.52 14.88 1.10
N THR A 161 -9.68 14.53 0.53
CA THR A 161 -10.94 14.38 1.28
C THR A 161 -11.40 12.94 1.47
N GLU A 162 -10.80 11.98 0.78
CA GLU A 162 -11.18 10.56 0.89
C GLU A 162 -10.50 9.90 2.09
N PHE A 163 -11.19 8.97 2.76
CA PHE A 163 -10.57 8.16 3.80
C PHE A 163 -10.08 6.84 3.23
N THR A 164 -8.94 6.38 3.75
CA THR A 164 -8.39 5.06 3.45
C THR A 164 -7.75 4.45 4.69
N ILE A 165 -7.49 3.14 4.63
CA ILE A 165 -6.72 2.41 5.64
C ILE A 165 -5.23 2.59 5.34
N PHE A 166 -4.46 2.90 6.38
CA PHE A 166 -3.01 3.01 6.36
C PHE A 166 -2.38 2.03 7.34
N LYS A 167 -1.23 1.47 6.96
CA LYS A 167 -0.27 0.90 7.90
C LYS A 167 0.42 2.06 8.61
N HIS A 168 0.24 2.15 9.92
CA HIS A 168 0.96 3.08 10.78
C HIS A 168 2.12 2.35 11.43
N LEU A 169 3.33 2.73 11.01
CA LEU A 169 4.59 2.18 11.51
C LEU A 169 5.12 3.06 12.63
N THR A 170 5.64 2.44 13.69
CA THR A 170 6.39 3.12 14.75
C THR A 170 7.74 2.44 14.89
N THR A 171 8.81 3.23 14.90
CA THR A 171 10.19 2.79 15.08
C THR A 171 10.64 2.88 16.53
N ILE A 172 11.79 2.29 16.87
CA ILE A 172 12.34 2.34 18.24
C ILE A 172 12.73 3.75 18.70
N SER A 173 13.08 4.65 17.77
CA SER A 173 13.28 6.09 18.01
C SER A 173 11.99 6.92 17.94
N ASP A 174 10.82 6.27 17.98
CA ASP A 174 9.49 6.91 17.93
C ASP A 174 9.21 7.72 16.63
N GLN A 175 9.97 7.45 15.56
CA GLN A 175 9.58 7.93 14.22
C GLN A 175 8.37 7.14 13.73
N GLN A 176 7.43 7.85 13.13
CA GLN A 176 6.15 7.31 12.71
C GLN A 176 5.86 7.64 11.25
N LEU A 177 5.33 6.69 10.50
CA LEU A 177 4.89 6.92 9.12
C LEU A 177 3.62 6.15 8.82
N SER A 178 2.66 6.83 8.17
CA SER A 178 1.39 6.25 7.74
C SER A 178 1.34 6.15 6.23
N LEU A 179 1.22 4.93 5.72
CA LEU A 179 1.27 4.64 4.29
C LEU A 179 0.37 3.44 3.95
N THR A 180 -0.14 3.40 2.72
CA THR A 180 -1.01 2.31 2.26
C THR A 180 -0.26 0.97 2.22
N SER A 181 -0.97 -0.14 2.38
CA SER A 181 -0.42 -1.50 2.49
C SER A 181 0.57 -1.95 1.40
N ASN A 182 0.41 -1.48 0.16
CA ASN A 182 1.29 -1.87 -0.96
C ASN A 182 2.47 -0.92 -1.16
N HIS A 183 2.60 0.16 -0.37
CA HIS A 183 3.67 1.13 -0.52
C HIS A 183 5.02 0.52 -0.13
N LEU A 184 6.06 0.87 -0.88
CA LEU A 184 7.39 0.29 -0.75
C LEU A 184 8.30 1.14 0.13
N LEU A 185 8.90 0.51 1.14
CA LEU A 185 9.88 1.09 2.04
C LEU A 185 11.26 0.44 1.86
N LEU A 186 12.31 1.22 2.06
CA LEU A 186 13.68 0.76 1.95
C LEU A 186 14.10 0.03 3.23
N THR A 187 14.65 -1.18 3.09
CA THR A 187 15.23 -1.97 4.19
C THR A 187 16.73 -1.71 4.32
N ASP A 188 17.28 -2.07 5.47
CA ASP A 188 18.73 -2.07 5.75
C ASP A 188 19.55 -2.95 4.77
N LYS A 189 18.89 -3.89 4.10
CA LYS A 189 19.46 -4.74 3.03
C LYS A 189 19.49 -4.06 1.66
N ASN A 190 19.12 -2.78 1.56
CA ASN A 190 18.95 -2.05 0.31
C ASN A 190 17.91 -2.69 -0.64
N GLU A 191 16.85 -3.25 -0.06
CA GLU A 191 15.72 -3.83 -0.80
C GLU A 191 14.45 -3.06 -0.50
N TYR A 192 13.46 -3.16 -1.38
CA TYR A 192 12.15 -2.55 -1.18
C TYR A 192 11.13 -3.59 -0.75
N ILE A 193 10.50 -3.36 0.40
CA ILE A 193 9.46 -4.22 0.95
C ILE A 193 8.12 -3.48 1.01
N MET A 194 7.02 -4.19 0.73
CA MET A 194 5.68 -3.63 0.91
C MET A 194 5.34 -3.46 2.38
N ALA A 195 4.65 -2.38 2.72
CA ALA A 195 4.21 -2.07 4.07
C ALA A 195 3.45 -3.20 4.77
N LYS A 196 2.60 -3.92 4.03
CA LYS A 196 1.85 -5.08 4.54
C LYS A 196 2.73 -6.25 5.01
N ASN A 197 3.97 -6.32 4.53
CA ASN A 197 4.94 -7.34 4.90
C ASN A 197 5.86 -6.88 6.06
N ILE A 198 5.77 -5.61 6.46
CA ILE A 198 6.52 -5.07 7.60
C ILE A 198 5.85 -5.48 8.90
N HIS A 199 6.66 -5.90 9.85
CA HIS A 199 6.24 -6.31 11.19
C HIS A 199 7.29 -5.87 12.21
N ALA A 200 6.94 -5.92 13.51
CA ALA A 200 7.89 -5.61 14.57
C ALA A 200 9.16 -6.47 14.43
N GLY A 201 10.33 -5.85 14.55
CA GLY A 201 11.64 -6.46 14.28
C GLY A 201 12.15 -6.27 12.84
N THR A 202 11.33 -5.76 11.92
CA THR A 202 11.81 -5.39 10.58
C THR A 202 12.70 -4.15 10.66
N ASN A 203 13.86 -4.19 10.00
CA ASN A 203 14.74 -3.04 9.89
C ASN A 203 14.46 -2.25 8.60
N ILE A 204 14.29 -0.94 8.75
CA ILE A 204 14.07 0.01 7.66
C ILE A 204 15.16 1.09 7.70
N VAL A 205 15.30 1.83 6.60
CA VAL A 205 16.25 2.94 6.52
C VAL A 205 15.56 4.25 6.89
N ILE A 206 16.15 4.96 7.85
CA ILE A 206 15.75 6.30 8.26
C ILE A 206 16.90 7.28 8.05
N MET A 207 16.59 8.56 8.05
CA MET A 207 17.53 9.67 8.15
C MET A 207 17.50 10.19 9.59
N ASN A 208 18.61 10.10 10.30
CA ASN A 208 18.69 10.66 11.65
C ASN A 208 18.80 12.19 11.63
N ASP A 209 18.78 12.83 12.81
CA ASP A 209 18.86 14.28 12.97
C ASP A 209 20.13 14.92 12.39
N LYS A 210 21.17 14.12 12.11
CA LYS A 210 22.42 14.56 11.46
C LYS A 210 22.36 14.46 9.94
N GLY A 211 21.22 14.09 9.36
CA GLY A 211 21.06 13.87 7.92
C GLY A 211 21.71 12.58 7.41
N VAL A 212 22.08 11.66 8.31
CA VAL A 212 22.76 10.41 7.96
C VAL A 212 21.76 9.27 7.91
N LEU A 213 21.85 8.44 6.86
CA LEU A 213 21.03 7.25 6.71
C LEU A 213 21.50 6.16 7.66
N VAL A 214 20.58 5.63 8.47
CA VAL A 214 20.84 4.56 9.44
C VAL A 214 19.74 3.51 9.37
N SER A 215 20.06 2.29 9.80
CA SER A 215 19.09 1.22 9.99
C SER A 215 18.34 1.43 11.30
N GLU A 216 17.03 1.26 11.26
CA GLU A 216 16.15 1.44 12.40
C GLU A 216 15.13 0.29 12.48
N THR A 217 14.89 -0.22 13.68
CA THR A 217 13.94 -1.30 13.90
C THR A 217 12.53 -0.77 14.09
N VAL A 218 11.58 -1.32 13.32
CA VAL A 218 10.15 -1.13 13.53
C VAL A 218 9.73 -1.90 14.78
N VAL A 219 9.05 -1.23 15.72
CA VAL A 219 8.57 -1.85 16.97
C VAL A 219 7.07 -2.11 16.95
N ASN A 220 6.32 -1.37 16.13
CA ASN A 220 4.87 -1.52 16.04
C ASN A 220 4.35 -1.25 14.63
N VAL A 221 3.31 -2.00 14.24
CA VAL A 221 2.58 -1.84 12.98
C VAL A 221 1.09 -2.07 13.24
N ILE A 222 0.29 -1.01 13.10
CA ILE A 222 -1.17 -1.05 13.27
C ILE A 222 -1.87 -0.51 12.03
N ASP A 223 -3.14 -0.87 11.87
CA ASP A 223 -4.00 -0.31 10.83
C ASP A 223 -4.78 0.88 11.40
N ILE A 224 -4.75 2.01 10.70
CA ILE A 224 -5.51 3.21 11.07
C ILE A 224 -6.26 3.76 9.86
N VAL A 225 -7.39 4.40 10.11
CA VAL A 225 -8.14 5.12 9.08
C VAL A 225 -7.80 6.59 9.18
N LYS A 226 -7.34 7.19 8.07
CA LYS A 226 -7.10 8.64 7.98
C LYS A 226 -7.73 9.20 6.73
N GLN A 227 -8.07 10.49 6.80
CA GLN A 227 -8.48 11.27 5.65
C GLN A 227 -7.25 11.78 4.90
N GLY A 228 -7.30 11.77 3.57
CA GLY A 228 -6.28 12.39 2.75
C GLY A 228 -5.12 11.45 2.40
N TYR A 229 -4.90 11.21 1.11
CA TYR A 229 -3.72 10.47 0.64
C TYR A 229 -3.09 11.08 -0.61
N ILE A 230 -1.77 10.98 -0.71
CA ILE A 230 -0.98 11.55 -1.81
C ILE A 230 0.18 10.64 -2.23
N ALA A 231 0.52 10.65 -3.52
CA ALA A 231 1.66 9.92 -4.09
C ALA A 231 2.51 10.88 -4.95
N PRO A 232 3.49 11.59 -4.35
CA PRO A 232 4.41 12.43 -5.12
C PRO A 232 5.42 11.60 -5.90
N LEU A 233 5.81 12.06 -7.09
CA LEU A 233 6.89 11.49 -7.89
C LEU A 233 8.06 12.47 -7.96
N THR A 234 9.23 12.04 -7.46
CA THR A 234 10.49 12.78 -7.60
C THR A 234 11.28 12.32 -8.82
N GLN A 235 12.29 13.10 -9.23
CA GLN A 235 13.24 12.69 -10.26
C GLN A 235 14.05 11.45 -9.85
N GLU A 236 14.46 11.36 -8.59
CA GLU A 236 15.13 10.18 -8.04
C GLU A 236 14.21 8.95 -7.97
N GLY A 237 12.89 9.14 -7.86
CA GLY A 237 11.93 8.04 -7.69
C GLY A 237 11.82 7.52 -6.26
N THR A 238 12.56 8.13 -5.33
CA THR A 238 12.47 7.91 -3.88
C THR A 238 12.21 9.25 -3.18
N ILE A 239 11.79 9.19 -1.92
CA ILE A 239 11.51 10.36 -1.09
C ILE A 239 11.71 10.01 0.39
N ILE A 240 12.11 10.99 1.19
CA ILE A 240 12.19 10.84 2.65
C ILE A 240 10.97 11.52 3.28
N VAL A 241 10.14 10.72 3.96
CA VAL A 241 8.88 11.16 4.59
C VAL A 241 8.91 10.78 6.07
N ASN A 242 8.68 11.75 6.96
CA ASN A 242 8.87 11.61 8.41
C ASN A 242 10.22 10.94 8.73
N ASN A 243 11.28 11.40 8.04
CA ASN A 243 12.63 10.86 8.15
C ASN A 243 12.79 9.38 7.71
N ILE A 244 11.78 8.73 7.16
CA ILE A 244 11.87 7.35 6.66
C ILE A 244 12.01 7.34 5.13
N ALA A 245 12.95 6.54 4.62
CA ALA A 245 13.21 6.42 3.18
C ALA A 245 12.17 5.50 2.50
N ALA A 246 11.51 6.03 1.47
CA ALA A 246 10.43 5.35 0.76
C ALA A 246 10.56 5.49 -0.76
N SER A 247 9.91 4.60 -1.50
CA SER A 247 9.75 4.68 -2.95
C SER A 247 8.62 5.65 -3.32
N CYS A 248 8.70 6.35 -4.44
CA CYS A 248 7.61 7.19 -4.97
C CYS A 248 6.58 6.43 -5.83
N TYR A 249 6.85 5.16 -6.14
CA TYR A 249 6.12 4.47 -7.20
C TYR A 249 4.80 3.86 -6.75
N ALA A 250 3.73 4.20 -7.46
CA ALA A 250 2.35 3.85 -7.14
C ALA A 250 1.87 2.49 -7.68
N THR A 251 2.40 2.01 -8.81
CA THR A 251 1.67 0.98 -9.60
C THR A 251 2.38 -0.38 -9.73
N ILE A 252 3.71 -0.45 -9.61
CA ILE A 252 4.45 -1.71 -9.85
C ILE A 252 5.08 -2.23 -8.56
N ASN A 253 4.98 -3.55 -8.32
CA ASN A 253 5.52 -4.28 -7.14
C ASN A 253 7.06 -4.25 -7.05
N ASN A 254 7.76 -3.59 -7.99
CA ASN A 254 9.20 -3.50 -8.03
C ASN A 254 9.61 -2.07 -8.36
N HIS A 255 10.33 -1.44 -7.44
CA HIS A 255 10.84 -0.07 -7.57
C HIS A 255 11.59 0.14 -8.89
N ARG A 256 12.52 -0.76 -9.25
CA ARG A 256 13.35 -0.63 -10.47
C ARG A 256 12.50 -0.69 -11.74
N ILE A 257 11.53 -1.60 -11.79
CA ILE A 257 10.64 -1.73 -12.95
C ILE A 257 9.77 -0.48 -13.08
N ALA A 258 9.20 0.01 -11.98
CA ALA A 258 8.46 1.27 -11.99
C ALA A 258 9.32 2.46 -12.43
N HIS A 259 10.56 2.53 -11.95
CA HIS A 259 11.51 3.58 -12.27
C HIS A 259 11.84 3.62 -13.77
N VAL A 260 12.02 2.45 -14.39
CA VAL A 260 12.22 2.31 -15.83
C VAL A 260 10.94 2.62 -16.61
N ALA A 261 9.79 2.09 -16.19
CA ALA A 261 8.51 2.32 -16.87
C ALA A 261 8.12 3.81 -16.89
N LEU A 262 8.47 4.55 -15.83
CA LEU A 262 8.22 5.99 -15.72
C LEU A 262 9.40 6.84 -16.23
N ALA A 263 10.47 6.25 -16.76
CA ALA A 263 11.61 7.01 -17.28
C ALA A 263 11.24 7.97 -18.43
N PRO A 264 10.40 7.59 -19.43
CA PRO A 264 9.99 8.52 -20.49
C PRO A 264 9.22 9.72 -19.94
N MET A 265 8.35 9.49 -18.96
CA MET A 265 7.60 10.55 -18.28
C MET A 265 8.54 11.49 -17.51
N ARG A 266 9.46 10.93 -16.71
CA ARG A 266 10.42 11.75 -15.96
C ARG A 266 11.31 12.59 -16.88
N TRP A 267 11.75 12.03 -18.00
CA TRP A 267 12.50 12.77 -19.03
C TRP A 267 11.66 13.88 -19.68
N TRP A 268 10.39 13.61 -19.99
CA TRP A 268 9.51 14.62 -20.58
C TRP A 268 9.27 15.80 -19.63
N TYR A 269 8.93 15.52 -18.37
CA TYR A 269 8.66 16.56 -17.38
C TYR A 269 9.93 17.31 -16.95
N SER A 270 11.11 16.68 -16.95
CA SER A 270 12.36 17.40 -16.65
C SER A 270 12.70 18.45 -17.72
N TRP A 271 12.30 18.21 -18.97
CA TRP A 271 12.58 19.10 -20.10
C TRP A 271 11.48 20.13 -20.38
N PHE A 272 10.22 19.71 -20.27
CA PHE A 272 9.05 20.52 -20.67
C PHE A 272 8.12 20.89 -19.50
N GLY A 273 8.36 20.35 -18.30
CA GLY A 273 7.49 20.53 -17.13
C GLY A 273 7.62 21.89 -16.44
N LYS A 274 8.59 22.74 -16.81
CA LYS A 274 8.74 24.09 -16.22
C LYS A 274 7.60 25.06 -16.57
N GLU A 275 6.79 24.76 -17.60
CA GLU A 275 5.66 25.61 -18.03
C GLU A 275 4.27 25.05 -17.70
N GLN A 276 4.17 23.82 -17.18
CA GLN A 276 2.87 23.26 -16.80
C GLN A 276 2.54 23.59 -15.35
N HIS A 277 1.79 24.68 -15.20
CA HIS A 277 1.24 25.15 -13.93
C HIS A 277 0.58 24.02 -13.13
N ALA A 278 0.93 24.03 -11.85
CA ALA A 278 0.32 23.33 -10.74
C ALA A 278 -1.21 23.49 -10.73
N ASN A 279 -1.91 22.62 -11.45
CA ASN A 279 -3.25 22.26 -11.04
C ASN A 279 -3.09 20.99 -10.20
N GLU A 280 -3.44 21.10 -8.91
CA GLU A 280 -3.74 19.95 -8.07
C GLU A 280 -4.78 19.11 -8.81
N ILE A 281 -4.33 18.05 -9.48
CA ILE A 281 -5.25 17.07 -10.05
C ILE A 281 -5.70 16.23 -8.86
N ILE A 282 -6.87 16.55 -8.32
CA ILE A 282 -7.61 15.62 -7.46
C ILE A 282 -7.88 14.35 -8.29
N GLY A 283 -7.42 13.21 -7.81
CA GLY A 283 -7.49 11.92 -8.49
C GLY A 283 -6.16 11.41 -9.03
N LEU A 284 -6.25 10.38 -9.88
CA LEU A 284 -5.10 9.71 -10.48
C LEU A 284 -4.59 10.51 -11.70
N HIS A 285 -3.29 10.76 -11.75
CA HIS A 285 -2.64 11.45 -12.86
C HIS A 285 -2.87 10.70 -14.19
N TRP A 286 -3.02 11.45 -15.30
CA TRP A 286 -3.42 10.89 -16.61
C TRP A 286 -2.48 9.78 -17.11
N PHE A 287 -1.17 9.90 -16.86
CA PHE A 287 -0.18 8.94 -17.35
C PHE A 287 -0.26 7.59 -16.61
N PRO A 288 -0.22 7.51 -15.26
CA PRO A 288 -0.56 6.29 -14.54
C PRO A 288 -1.93 5.72 -14.91
N LYS A 289 -2.95 6.58 -15.12
CA LYS A 289 -4.29 6.15 -15.54
C LYS A 289 -4.25 5.46 -16.91
N MET A 290 -3.61 6.06 -17.90
CA MET A 290 -3.41 5.48 -19.23
C MET A 290 -2.63 4.17 -19.15
N LEU A 291 -1.53 4.12 -18.38
CA LEU A 291 -0.77 2.88 -18.19
C LEU A 291 -1.60 1.78 -17.56
N TYR A 292 -2.42 2.11 -16.55
CA TYR A 292 -3.35 1.18 -15.94
C TYR A 292 -4.38 0.66 -16.96
N GLU A 293 -4.99 1.54 -17.75
CA GLU A 293 -5.96 1.17 -18.79
C GLU A 293 -5.34 0.27 -19.88
N ILE A 294 -4.14 0.60 -20.35
CA ILE A 294 -3.39 -0.22 -21.31
C ILE A 294 -3.01 -1.57 -20.70
N THR A 295 -2.55 -1.60 -19.44
CA THR A 295 -2.18 -2.86 -18.77
C THR A 295 -3.40 -3.73 -18.52
N ALA A 296 -4.52 -3.14 -18.11
CA ALA A 296 -5.79 -3.83 -17.92
C ALA A 296 -6.30 -4.42 -19.25
N PHE A 297 -6.08 -3.72 -20.37
CA PHE A 297 -6.44 -4.19 -21.70
C PHE A 297 -5.51 -5.29 -22.25
N LEU A 298 -4.20 -5.10 -22.16
CA LEU A 298 -3.20 -5.99 -22.78
C LEU A 298 -2.82 -7.19 -21.91
N MET A 299 -2.72 -6.99 -20.59
CA MET A 299 -2.17 -7.97 -19.65
C MET A 299 -2.89 -7.90 -18.29
N PRO A 300 -4.20 -8.21 -18.23
CA PRO A 300 -4.98 -8.10 -16.99
C PRO A 300 -4.40 -8.94 -15.84
N SER A 301 -3.71 -10.05 -16.13
CA SER A 301 -3.09 -10.93 -15.11
C SER A 301 -1.94 -10.30 -14.32
N ILE A 302 -1.40 -9.14 -14.71
CA ILE A 302 -0.30 -8.46 -14.01
C ILE A 302 -0.81 -7.56 -12.88
N LEU A 303 -2.04 -7.03 -13.00
CA LEU A 303 -2.61 -6.10 -12.02
C LEU A 303 -3.19 -6.79 -10.77
N TYR A 304 -3.45 -8.10 -10.84
CA TYR A 304 -4.08 -8.90 -9.79
C TYR A 304 -3.13 -9.88 -9.08
N GLN A 305 -1.82 -9.58 -9.04
CA GLN A 305 -0.81 -10.36 -8.29
C GLN A 305 -0.39 -9.69 -6.99
#